data_AF-A0A453K1V3-F1
#
_entry.id   AF-A0A453K1V3-F1
#
_cell.length_a   1.000
_cell.length_b   1.000
_cell.length_c   1.000
_cell.angle_alpha   90.00
_cell.angle_beta   90.00
_cell.angle_gamma   90.00
#
_symmetry.space_group_name_H-M   'P 1'
#
loop_
_entity.id
_entity.type
_entity.pdbx_description
1 polymer ?
#
loop_
_entity_poly.entity_id
_entity_poly.type
_entity_poly.pdbx_seq_one_letter_code
_entity_poly.pdbx_strand_id
1 'polypeptide(L)'
;VKEELSADELFEKKKAQLAELGMAMLEDPESNIRSLNDLLIICNDTDQRVVKLAIMSLLAVFRDIIPSYRIRQLTEKELAVEVSKEVKKTRYYEYTLIRSYK
;
A
#
# COMPACT_ATOMS: atom_id res chain seq x y z
N VAL A 1 13.80 0.45 -30.71
CA VAL A 1 13.62 -1.00 -30.58
C VAL A 1 13.46 -1.27 -29.10
N LYS A 2 12.24 -1.60 -28.65
CA LYS A 2 11.98 -1.89 -27.24
C LYS A 2 12.65 -3.22 -26.94
N GLU A 3 13.73 -3.20 -26.17
CA GLU A 3 14.32 -4.42 -25.61
C GLU A 3 13.24 -5.11 -24.78
N GLU A 4 12.79 -6.27 -25.27
CA GLU A 4 12.08 -7.22 -24.43
C GLU A 4 13.08 -7.65 -23.35
N LEU A 5 13.00 -7.01 -22.18
CA LEU A 5 13.74 -7.43 -21.00
C LEU A 5 13.50 -8.91 -20.78
N SER A 6 14.58 -9.66 -20.49
CA SER A 6 14.44 -11.08 -20.16
C SER A 6 13.48 -11.25 -19.00
N ALA A 7 12.71 -12.34 -18.98
CA ALA A 7 11.72 -12.61 -17.93
C ALA A 7 12.31 -12.52 -16.51
N ASP A 8 13.59 -12.86 -16.36
CA ASP A 8 14.32 -12.79 -15.09
C ASP A 8 14.73 -11.35 -14.72
N GLU A 9 15.09 -10.52 -15.69
CA GLU A 9 15.40 -9.10 -15.45
C GLU A 9 14.14 -8.31 -15.06
N LEU A 10 13.00 -8.64 -15.68
CA LEU A 10 11.71 -8.07 -15.31
C LEU A 10 11.30 -8.48 -13.89
N PHE A 11 11.59 -9.74 -13.51
CA PHE A 11 11.35 -10.25 -12.17
C PHE A 11 12.18 -9.49 -11.12
N GLU A 12 13.49 -9.35 -11.34
CA GLU A 12 14.36 -8.62 -10.40
C GLU A 12 13.97 -7.13 -10.29
N LYS A 13 13.55 -6.51 -11.39
CA LYS A 13 13.04 -5.13 -11.35
C LYS A 13 11.77 -5.01 -10.49
N LYS A 14 10.80 -5.90 -10.66
CA LYS A 14 9.55 -5.91 -9.86
C LYS A 14 9.83 -6.19 -8.38
N LYS A 15 10.78 -7.07 -8.10
CA LYS A 15 11.23 -7.37 -6.73
C LYS A 15 11.92 -6.17 -6.07
N ALA A 16 12.76 -5.44 -6.80
CA ALA A 16 13.36 -4.20 -6.31
C ALA A 16 12.30 -3.13 -6.02
N GLN A 17 11.33 -2.95 -6.93
CA GLN A 17 10.19 -2.04 -6.72
C GLN A 17 9.36 -2.43 -5.50
N LEU A 18 9.09 -3.72 -5.30
CA LEU A 18 8.38 -4.22 -4.12
C LEU A 18 9.13 -3.87 -2.83
N ALA A 19 10.45 -4.01 -2.82
CA ALA A 19 11.28 -3.70 -1.65
C ALA A 19 11.29 -2.20 -1.34
N GLU A 20 11.41 -1.35 -2.36
CA GLU A 20 11.38 0.10 -2.22
C GLU A 20 10.03 0.58 -1.65
N LEU A 21 8.92 0.11 -2.21
CA LEU A 21 7.58 0.42 -1.73
C LEU A 21 7.37 -0.08 -0.29
N GLY A 22 7.84 -1.28 0.03
CA GLY A 22 7.77 -1.85 1.38
C GLY A 22 8.57 -1.05 2.40
N MET A 23 9.78 -0.60 2.07
CA MET A 23 10.59 0.22 2.98
C MET A 23 9.98 1.60 3.19
N ALA A 24 9.49 2.26 2.12
CA ALA A 24 8.82 3.54 2.22
C ALA A 24 7.57 3.48 3.11
N MET A 25 6.84 2.36 3.09
CA MET A 25 5.70 2.12 4.00
C MET A 25 6.11 2.04 5.46
N LEU A 26 7.23 1.40 5.76
CA LEU A 26 7.73 1.24 7.13
C LEU A 26 8.33 2.54 7.69
N GLU A 27 8.89 3.40 6.84
CA GLU A 27 9.48 4.67 7.25
C GLU A 27 8.42 5.71 7.64
N ASP A 28 7.41 5.95 6.78
CA ASP A 28 6.29 6.84 7.08
C ASP A 28 4.99 6.33 6.43
N PRO A 29 4.17 5.57 7.16
CA PRO A 29 2.94 5.00 6.62
C PRO A 29 1.87 6.06 6.31
N GLU A 30 1.86 7.19 7.02
CA GLU A 30 0.84 8.23 6.80
C GLU A 30 1.09 9.01 5.52
N SER A 31 2.35 9.31 5.21
CA SER A 31 2.70 10.08 4.01
C SER A 31 2.70 9.19 2.76
N ASN A 32 3.09 7.92 2.91
CA ASN A 32 3.26 7.04 1.77
C ASN A 32 2.02 6.19 1.44
N ILE A 33 0.91 6.26 2.19
CA ILE A 33 -0.29 5.38 2.06
C ILE A 33 -0.78 5.05 0.62
N ARG A 34 -0.42 5.84 -0.39
CA ARG A 34 -0.66 5.51 -1.81
C ARG A 34 0.13 4.29 -2.29
N SER A 35 1.35 4.06 -1.81
CA SER A 35 2.21 2.93 -2.21
C SER A 35 1.58 1.58 -1.87
N LEU A 36 0.65 1.53 -0.91
CA LEU A 36 -0.17 0.33 -0.64
C LEU A 36 -1.00 -0.10 -1.86
N ASN A 37 -1.53 0.86 -2.63
CA ASN A 37 -2.25 0.52 -3.87
C ASN A 37 -1.29 -0.03 -4.92
N ASP A 38 -0.07 0.52 -5.01
CA ASP A 38 0.94 0.04 -5.95
C ASP A 38 1.39 -1.37 -5.59
N LEU A 39 1.57 -1.67 -4.30
CA LEU A 39 1.83 -3.02 -3.80
C LEU A 39 0.69 -4.00 -4.14
N LEU A 40 -0.57 -3.57 -4.02
CA LEU A 40 -1.73 -4.38 -4.39
C LEU A 40 -1.79 -4.66 -5.90
N ILE A 41 -1.39 -3.70 -6.75
CA ILE A 41 -1.30 -3.90 -8.19
C ILE A 41 -0.25 -4.97 -8.51
N ILE A 42 0.91 -4.95 -7.82
CA ILE A 42 1.96 -5.98 -7.98
C ILE A 42 1.47 -7.35 -7.50
N CYS A 43 0.55 -7.41 -6.52
CA CYS A 43 -0.06 -8.68 -6.10
C CYS A 43 -0.98 -9.30 -7.16
N ASN A 44 -1.44 -8.54 -8.16
CA ASN A 44 -2.28 -9.02 -9.27
C ASN A 44 -1.48 -9.26 -10.56
N ASP A 45 -0.17 -9.44 -10.45
CA ASP A 45 0.69 -9.69 -11.61
C ASP A 45 0.47 -11.09 -12.21
N THR A 46 0.92 -11.25 -13.45
CA THR A 46 0.90 -12.51 -14.20
C THR A 46 1.88 -13.56 -13.66
N ASP A 47 3.05 -13.13 -13.15
CA ASP A 47 4.07 -14.05 -12.62
C ASP A 47 3.76 -14.45 -11.16
N GLN A 48 3.45 -15.72 -10.97
CA GLN A 48 3.12 -16.32 -9.66
C GLN A 48 4.25 -16.18 -8.63
N ARG A 49 5.51 -16.09 -9.06
CA ARG A 49 6.66 -15.91 -8.15
C ARG A 49 6.62 -14.51 -7.52
N VAL A 50 6.32 -13.49 -8.33
CA VAL A 50 6.18 -12.10 -7.88
C VAL A 50 4.98 -11.98 -6.96
N VAL A 51 3.85 -12.58 -7.33
CA VAL A 51 2.62 -12.56 -6.51
C VAL A 51 2.86 -13.14 -5.12
N LYS A 52 3.53 -14.30 -5.01
CA LYS A 52 3.86 -14.90 -3.72
C LYS A 52 4.70 -13.98 -2.84
N LEU A 53 5.75 -13.38 -3.42
CA LEU A 53 6.60 -12.43 -2.69
C LEU A 53 5.83 -11.19 -2.27
N ALA A 54 5.04 -10.63 -3.18
CA ALA A 54 4.25 -9.42 -2.95
C ALA A 54 3.25 -9.62 -1.80
N ILE A 55 2.52 -10.74 -1.78
CA ILE A 55 1.58 -11.06 -0.70
C ILE A 55 2.30 -11.22 0.65
N MET A 56 3.47 -11.88 0.68
CA MET A 56 4.25 -12.03 1.91
C MET A 56 4.74 -10.67 2.44
N SER A 57 5.25 -9.81 1.56
CA SER A 57 5.66 -8.45 1.91
C SER A 57 4.47 -7.60 2.36
N LEU A 58 3.34 -7.68 1.67
CA LEU A 58 2.13 -6.95 2.00
C LEU A 58 1.60 -7.33 3.40
N LEU A 59 1.62 -8.62 3.75
CA LEU A 59 1.23 -9.10 5.07
C LEU A 59 2.15 -8.56 6.17
N ALA A 60 3.46 -8.54 5.94
CA ALA A 60 4.42 -7.97 6.88
C ALA A 60 4.16 -6.47 7.10
N VAL A 61 3.98 -5.71 6.01
CA VAL A 61 3.64 -4.27 6.09
C VAL A 61 2.33 -4.06 6.85
N PHE A 62 1.27 -4.81 6.53
CA PHE A 62 -0.01 -4.68 7.25
C PHE A 62 0.14 -4.91 8.74
N ARG A 63 0.91 -5.93 9.16
CA ARG A 63 1.14 -6.19 10.58
C ARG A 63 1.76 -5.00 11.31
N ASP A 64 2.67 -4.28 10.67
CA ASP A 64 3.41 -3.19 11.30
C ASP A 64 2.62 -1.87 11.31
N ILE A 65 1.77 -1.62 10.31
CA ILE A 65 1.02 -0.36 10.17
C ILE A 65 -0.38 -0.37 10.83
N ILE A 66 -0.91 -1.55 11.19
CA ILE A 66 -2.26 -1.67 11.76
C ILE A 66 -2.31 -0.98 13.14
N PRO A 67 -3.22 -0.01 13.34
CA PRO A 67 -3.39 0.61 14.64
C PRO A 67 -4.02 -0.35 15.65
N SER A 68 -3.67 -0.20 16.93
CA SER A 68 -4.26 -0.98 18.04
C SER A 68 -5.74 -0.64 18.33
N TYR A 69 -6.26 0.43 17.74
CA TYR A 69 -7.65 0.87 17.91
C TYR A 69 -8.51 0.48 16.71
N ARG A 70 -9.81 0.36 16.94
CA ARG A 70 -10.78 0.09 15.88
C ARG A 70 -11.00 1.36 15.04
N ILE A 71 -10.71 1.26 13.75
CA ILE A 71 -11.02 2.32 12.79
C ILE A 71 -12.53 2.35 12.53
N ARG A 72 -13.16 3.51 12.74
CA ARG A 72 -14.58 3.74 12.48
C ARG A 72 -14.77 4.38 11.11
N GLN A 73 -15.69 3.84 10.31
CA GLN A 73 -16.10 4.49 9.06
C GLN A 73 -16.91 5.76 9.36
N LEU A 74 -16.50 6.88 8.78
CA LEU A 74 -17.22 8.14 8.91
C LEU A 74 -18.47 8.14 8.02
N THR A 75 -19.51 8.82 8.49
CA THR A 75 -20.74 9.07 7.72
C THR A 75 -20.54 10.25 6.77
N GLU A 76 -21.34 10.34 5.70
CA GLU A 76 -21.25 11.42 4.69
C GLU A 76 -21.35 12.82 5.31
N LYS A 77 -22.16 12.96 6.36
CA LYS A 77 -22.32 14.23 7.10
C LYS A 77 -21.04 14.64 7.82
N GLU A 78 -20.29 13.68 8.37
CA GLU A 78 -19.04 13.93 9.12
C GLU A 78 -17.83 14.17 8.18
N LEU A 79 -17.89 13.65 6.96
CA LEU A 79 -16.91 13.90 5.89
C LEU A 79 -17.02 15.32 5.32
N ALA A 80 -18.22 15.89 5.30
CA ALA A 80 -18.47 17.26 4.81
C ALA A 80 -18.04 18.36 5.81
N VAL A 81 -17.74 18.00 7.06
CA VAL A 81 -17.27 18.94 8.08
C VAL A 81 -15.81 19.30 7.82
N GLU A 82 -15.52 20.61 7.76
CA GLU A 82 -14.14 21.09 7.70
C GLU A 82 -13.41 20.77 9.00
N VAL A 83 -12.25 20.14 8.86
CA VAL A 83 -11.39 19.74 9.98
C VAL A 83 -9.97 20.27 9.77
N SER A 84 -9.19 20.29 10.84
CA SER A 84 -7.79 20.69 10.80
C SER A 84 -6.98 19.80 9.86
N LYS A 85 -5.83 20.31 9.40
CA LYS A 85 -4.94 19.59 8.46
C LYS A 85 -4.51 18.23 9.00
N GLU A 86 -4.18 18.16 10.28
CA GLU A 86 -3.75 16.92 10.97
C GLU A 86 -4.88 15.89 10.98
N VAL A 87 -6.08 16.28 11.41
CA VAL A 87 -7.26 15.39 11.44
C VAL A 87 -7.62 14.91 10.04
N LYS A 88 -7.47 15.76 9.02
CA LYS A 88 -7.68 15.38 7.62
C LYS A 88 -6.69 14.31 7.16
N LYS A 89 -5.42 14.41 7.56
CA LYS A 89 -4.37 13.44 7.23
C LYS A 89 -4.68 12.07 7.85
N THR A 90 -5.02 12.04 9.14
CA THR A 90 -5.38 10.80 9.84
C THR A 90 -6.63 10.16 9.23
N ARG A 91 -7.68 10.93 8.93
CA ARG A 91 -8.89 10.41 8.25
C ARG A 91 -8.58 9.80 6.89
N TYR A 92 -7.69 10.44 6.11
CA TYR A 92 -7.29 9.93 4.80
C TYR A 92 -6.48 8.63 4.91
N TYR A 93 -5.58 8.56 5.88
CA TYR A 93 -4.82 7.35 6.19
C TYR A 93 -5.74 6.18 6.54
N GLU A 94 -6.61 6.37 7.54
CA GLU A 94 -7.59 5.38 8.00
C GLU A 94 -8.53 4.89 6.88
N TYR A 95 -9.06 5.84 6.09
CA TYR A 95 -9.92 5.52 4.96
C TYR A 95 -9.21 4.66 3.92
N THR A 96 -7.97 5.01 3.58
CA THR A 96 -7.19 4.28 2.58
C THR A 96 -6.79 2.91 3.09
N LEU A 97 -6.44 2.78 4.37
CA LEU A 97 -6.10 1.51 5.00
C LEU A 97 -7.28 0.52 5.02
N ILE A 98 -8.49 0.99 5.32
CA ILE A 98 -9.69 0.16 5.23
C ILE A 98 -9.95 -0.26 3.78
N ARG A 99 -9.77 0.67 2.83
CA ARG A 99 -10.04 0.41 1.41
C ARG A 99 -9.04 -0.57 0.79
N SER A 100 -7.77 -0.51 1.20
CA SER A 100 -6.72 -1.41 0.69
C SER A 100 -6.82 -2.83 1.26
N TYR A 101 -7.37 -2.98 2.47
CA TYR A 101 -7.58 -4.30 3.07
C TYR A 101 -8.80 -5.05 2.50
N LYS A 102 -9.76 -4.32 1.93
CA LYS A 102 -11.01 -4.87 1.39
C LYS A 102 -10.81 -5.53 0.03
#